data_AF-A0A7V9B4D2-F1
#
_entry.id   AF-A0A7V9B4D2-F1
#
_cell.length_a   1.000
_cell.length_b   1.000
_cell.length_c   1.000
_cell.angle_alpha   90.00
_cell.angle_beta   90.00
_cell.angle_gamma   90.00
#
_symmetry.space_group_name_H-M   'P 1'
#
loop_
_entity.id
_entity.type
_entity.pdbx_description
1 polymer ?
#
loop_
_entity_poly.entity_id
_entity_poly.type
_entity_poly.pdbx_seq_one_letter_code
_entity_poly.pdbx_strand_id
1 'polypeptide(L)' 'MPADTTPGASVEVWNRSLSAWCGPFQVTQADADGVVVRRMDERQPLPHAFPHAAIRTPRPTPRFR' A
#
# COMPACT_ATOMS: atom_id res chain seq x y z
N MET A 1 2.46 -13.28 -7.23
CA MET A 1 1.33 -13.27 -6.29
C MET A 1 0.74 -11.86 -6.28
N PRO A 2 -0.58 -11.70 -6.42
CA PRO A 2 -1.22 -10.39 -6.23
C PRO A 2 -1.00 -9.91 -4.78
N ALA A 3 -1.08 -8.59 -4.58
CA ALA A 3 -1.00 -8.01 -3.24
C ALA A 3 -2.20 -8.47 -2.39
N ASP A 4 -2.01 -8.61 -1.08
CA ASP A 4 -3.15 -8.75 -0.17
C ASP A 4 -3.79 -7.36 -0.01
N THR A 5 -4.97 -7.19 -0.60
CA THR A 5 -5.75 -5.95 -0.55
C THR A 5 -6.89 -6.01 0.47
N THR A 6 -6.84 -6.95 1.41
CA THR A 6 -7.82 -7.02 2.50
C THR A 6 -7.70 -5.78 3.38
N PRO A 7 -8.80 -5.11 3.79
CA PRO A 7 -8.74 -4.03 4.77
C PRO A 7 -7.98 -4.46 6.03
N GLY A 8 -7.01 -3.66 6.42
CA GLY A 8 -6.08 -3.96 7.52
C GLY A 8 -4.73 -4.54 7.08
N ALA A 9 -4.61 -5.05 5.85
CA ALA A 9 -3.35 -5.57 5.31
C ALA A 9 -2.31 -4.46 5.14
N SER A 10 -1.03 -4.82 5.28
CA SER A 10 0.11 -3.94 5.03
C SER A 10 0.56 -4.07 3.58
N VAL A 11 0.77 -2.94 2.89
CA VAL A 11 1.13 -2.88 1.47
C VAL A 11 2.18 -1.80 1.18
N GLU A 12 2.85 -1.92 0.04
CA GLU A 12 3.64 -0.84 -0.56
C GLU A 12 2.94 -0.29 -1.80
N VAL A 13 3.10 1.02 -2.02
CA VAL A 13 2.50 1.77 -3.12
C VAL A 13 3.61 2.26 -4.05
N TRP A 14 3.42 2.16 -5.36
CA TRP A 14 4.36 2.73 -6.34
C TRP A 14 4.28 4.26 -6.35
N ASN A 15 5.38 4.91 -5.96
CA ASN A 15 5.55 6.35 -6.06
C ASN A 15 6.20 6.69 -7.42
N ARG A 16 5.41 7.29 -8.32
CA ARG A 16 5.88 7.68 -9.65
C ARG A 16 6.95 8.76 -9.63
N SER A 17 6.90 9.70 -8.68
CA SER A 17 7.88 10.79 -8.58
C SER A 17 9.26 10.29 -8.15
N LEU A 18 9.30 9.28 -7.27
CA LEU A 18 10.55 8.65 -6.83
C LEU A 18 10.97 7.46 -7.71
N SER A 19 10.10 7.02 -8.63
CA SER A 19 10.26 5.76 -9.36
C SER A 19 10.61 4.59 -8.43
N ALA A 20 9.94 4.53 -7.28
CA ALA A 20 10.23 3.59 -6.21
C ALA A 20 8.94 3.16 -5.50
N TRP A 21 9.00 2.03 -4.82
CA TRP A 21 7.92 1.57 -3.94
C TRP A 21 8.08 2.18 -2.56
N CYS A 22 7.01 2.72 -2.02
CA CYS A 22 6.96 3.37 -0.71
C CYS A 22 6.01 2.63 0.23
N GLY A 23 6.30 2.65 1.53
CA GLY A 23 5.46 2.03 2.55
C GLY A 23 6.22 1.78 3.85
N PRO A 24 5.64 1.01 4.78
CA PRO A 24 4.34 0.34 4.66
C PRO A 24 3.14 1.29 4.80
N PHE A 25 2.09 1.02 4.03
CA PHE A 25 0.75 1.60 4.18
C PHE A 25 -0.25 0.52 4.60
N GLN A 26 -1.35 0.91 5.24
CA GLN A 26 -2.42 -0.03 5.56
C GLN A 26 -3.60 0.14 4.61
N VAL A 27 -4.14 -0.95 4.09
CA VAL A 27 -5.37 -0.92 3.29
C VAL A 27 -6.55 -0.55 4.18
N THR A 28 -7.34 0.42 3.74
CA THR A 28 -8.61 0.79 4.39
C THR A 28 -9.80 0.27 3.61
N GLN A 29 -9.73 0.26 2.28
CA GLN A 29 -10.77 -0.22 1.39
C GLN A 29 -10.13 -0.75 0.10
N ALA A 30 -10.70 -1.80 -0.48
CA ALA A 30 -10.34 -2.29 -1.80
C ALA A 30 -11.59 -2.73 -2.55
N ASP A 31 -11.73 -2.27 -3.78
CA ASP A 31 -12.84 -2.56 -4.68
C ASP A 31 -12.33 -2.68 -6.14
N ALA A 32 -13.25 -2.70 -7.10
CA ALA A 32 -12.91 -2.79 -8.51
C ALA A 32 -12.21 -1.52 -9.05
N ASP A 33 -12.45 -0.37 -8.42
CA ASP A 33 -11.91 0.93 -8.83
C ASP A 33 -10.48 1.14 -8.30
N GLY A 34 -10.13 0.51 -7.17
CA GLY A 34 -8.76 0.45 -6.69
C GLY A 34 -8.63 0.10 -5.21
N VAL A 35 -7.53 0.56 -4.61
CA VAL A 35 -7.16 0.31 -3.22
C VAL A 35 -6.92 1.64 -2.53
N VAL A 36 -7.72 1.94 -1.51
CA VAL A 36 -7.51 3.07 -0.62
C VAL A 36 -6.64 2.61 0.54
N VAL A 37 -5.61 3.40 0.83
CA VAL A 37 -4.66 3.10 1.90
C VAL A 37 -4.51 4.30 2.82
N ARG A 38 -4.06 4.07 4.05
CA ARG A 38 -3.63 5.09 5.00
C ARG A 38 -2.18 4.86 5.41
N ARG A 39 -1.50 5.89 5.90
CA ARG A 39 -0.22 5.68 6.60
C ARG A 39 -0.47 4.98 7.93
N MET A 40 0.48 4.17 8.39
CA MET A 40 0.32 3.36 9.62
C MET A 40 0.15 4.22 10.87
N ASP A 41 0.76 5.40 10.90
CA ASP A 41 0.72 6.41 11.96
C ASP A 41 -0.48 7.37 11.86
N GLU A 42 -1.17 7.41 10.72
CA GLU A 42 -2.31 8.30 10.48
C GLU A 42 -3.64 7.54 10.51
N ARG A 43 -4.67 8.12 11.12
CA ARG A 43 -6.03 7.51 11.13
C ARG A 43 -6.79 7.75 9.84
N GLN A 44 -6.47 8.81 9.10
CA GLN A 44 -7.21 9.19 7.90
C GLN A 44 -6.68 8.45 6.66
N PRO A 45 -7.56 7.98 5.76
CA PRO A 45 -7.15 7.43 4.48
C PRO A 45 -6.53 8.50 3.58
N LEU A 46 -5.63 8.08 2.70
CA LEU A 46 -5.19 8.93 1.60
C LEU A 46 -6.40 9.22 0.69
N PRO A 47 -6.53 10.46 0.18
CA PRO A 47 -7.72 10.90 -0.53
C PRO A 47 -7.92 10.25 -1.90
N HIS A 48 -6.98 9.41 -2.36
CA HIS A 48 -7.02 8.78 -3.68
C HIS A 48 -6.85 7.27 -3.55
N ALA A 49 -7.67 6.53 -4.31
CA ALA A 49 -7.46 5.12 -4.53
C ALA A 49 -6.28 4.90 -5.48
N PHE A 50 -5.45 3.92 -5.17
CA PHE A 50 -4.35 3.49 -6.02
C PHE A 50 -4.82 2.32 -6.89
N PRO A 51 -4.41 2.25 -8.16
CA PRO A 51 -4.73 1.11 -9.00
C PRO A 51 -4.06 -0.15 -8.42
N HIS A 52 -4.69 -1.31 -8.54
CA HIS A 52 -4.17 -2.58 -8.06
C HIS A 52 -2.74 -2.87 -8.55
N ALA A 53 -2.39 -2.45 -9.77
CA ALA A 53 -1.05 -2.59 -10.33
C ALA A 53 0.03 -1.72 -9.64
N ALA A 54 -0.39 -0.66 -8.94
CA ALA A 54 0.49 0.19 -8.14
C ALA A 54 0.54 -0.23 -6.66
N ILE A 55 -0.07 -1.37 -6.30
CA ILE A 55 -0.03 -1.95 -4.96
C ILE A 55 0.75 -3.26 -5.00
N ARG A 56 1.59 -3.50 -4.00
CA ARG A 56 2.23 -4.81 -3.81
C ARG A 56 2.33 -5.20 -2.35
N THR A 57 2.51 -6.50 -2.10
CA THR A 57 2.89 -7.02 -0.79
C THR A 57 4.25 -6.41 -0.37
N PRO A 58 4.39 -5.91 0.87
CA PRO A 58 5.64 -5.34 1.35
C PRO A 58 6.74 -6.37 1.27
N ARG A 59 7.89 -5.98 0.73
CA ARG A 59 9.05 -6.87 0.80
C ARG A 59 9.52 -6.92 2.26
N PRO A 60 9.87 -8.09 2.80
CA PRO A 60 10.53 -8.15 4.09
C PRO A 60 11.83 -7.35 4.00
N THR A 61 11.90 -6.23 4.71
CA THR A 61 13.15 -5.48 4.82
C THR A 61 14.13 -6.38 5.57
N PRO A 62 15.31 -6.71 5.00
CA PRO A 62 16.29 -7.50 5.71
C PRO A 62 16.68 -6.72 6.97
N ARG A 63 16.31 -7.25 8.14
CA ARG A 63 16.82 -6.77 9.40
C ARG A 63 18.29 -7.18 9.46
N PHE A 64 19.20 -6.31 9.06
CA PHE A 64 20.58 -6.43 9.48
C PHE A 64 20.57 -6.31 11.02
N ARG A 65 20.89 -7.43 11.68
CA ARG A 65 21.10 -7.49 13.12
C ARG A 65 22.41 -6.81 13.49
#